data_AF-A0A063YL24-F1
#
_entry.id   AF-A0A063YL24-F1
#
_cell.length_a   1.000
_cell.length_b   1.000
_cell.length_c   1.000
_cell.angle_alpha   90.00
_cell.angle_beta   90.00
_cell.angle_gamma   90.00
#
_symmetry.space_group_name_H-M   'P 1'
#
loop_
_entity.id
_entity.type
_entity.pdbx_description
1 polymer ?
#
loop_
_entity_poly.entity_id
_entity_poly.type
_entity_poly.pdbx_seq_one_letter_code
_entity_poly.pdbx_strand_id
1 'polypeptide(L)'
;MKISKIKTILSNILSISLIILFFLLGLILVLIGTNVIPANLKKPAQITCDVFGGIFLGLFTFVIIKIITILKSENRHKKNAIDLDLYLQDVVPSDEQKKQQLASLFKDAPKEDIESRNIYYSYLFRLFRKIYRRPNLEIKDLDLKHKIEKFIIDIKQAYGYFDVYLAIEFTQSINRKIILRGEYKHYKIYFDTIREIQSFTHDLVKKMLEFS
;
A
#
# COMPACT_ATOMS: atom_id res chain seq x y z
N MET A 1 15.28 17.52 4.93
CA MET A 1 14.85 16.58 3.88
C MET A 1 15.94 15.63 3.35
N LYS A 2 17.25 15.98 3.38
CA LYS A 2 18.34 15.07 2.92
C LYS A 2 18.68 13.92 3.88
N ILE A 3 18.63 14.16 5.20
CA ILE A 3 18.99 13.15 6.22
C ILE A 3 17.99 11.99 6.27
N SER A 4 16.68 12.25 6.09
CA SER A 4 15.67 11.18 6.06
C SER A 4 15.85 10.26 4.86
N LYS A 5 16.17 10.82 3.67
CA LYS A 5 16.44 10.03 2.46
C LYS A 5 17.62 9.08 2.65
N ILE A 6 18.71 9.54 3.26
CA ILE A 6 19.89 8.70 3.55
C ILE A 6 19.54 7.58 4.53
N LYS A 7 18.80 7.90 5.61
CA LYS A 7 18.36 6.91 6.60
C LYS A 7 17.47 5.83 5.95
N THR A 8 16.54 6.22 5.07
CA THR A 8 15.69 5.29 4.33
C THR A 8 16.50 4.40 3.38
N ILE A 9 17.44 4.98 2.61
CA ILE A 9 18.32 4.21 1.72
C ILE A 9 19.15 3.19 2.51
N LEU A 10 19.74 3.61 3.63
CA LEU A 10 20.55 2.73 4.48
C LEU A 10 19.70 1.61 5.08
N SER A 11 18.50 1.93 5.57
CA SER A 11 17.55 0.93 6.07
C SER A 11 17.20 -0.09 4.99
N ASN A 12 16.92 0.37 3.76
CA ASN A 12 16.56 -0.52 2.66
C ASN A 12 17.72 -1.44 2.26
N ILE A 13 18.95 -0.91 2.19
CA ILE A 13 20.16 -1.71 1.93
C ILE A 13 20.32 -2.78 3.01
N LEU A 14 20.14 -2.41 4.28
CA LEU A 14 20.28 -3.32 5.40
C LEU A 14 19.21 -4.43 5.36
N SER A 15 17.96 -4.08 5.03
CA SER A 15 16.88 -5.06 4.84
C SER A 15 17.16 -6.03 3.69
N ILE A 16 17.63 -5.54 2.53
CA ILE A 16 17.98 -6.39 1.39
C ILE A 16 19.16 -7.30 1.75
N SER A 17 20.19 -6.75 2.38
CA SER A 17 21.36 -7.51 2.83
C SER A 17 20.98 -8.62 3.79
N LEU A 18 20.06 -8.34 4.73
CA LEU A 18 19.54 -9.33 5.67
C LEU A 18 18.81 -10.47 4.94
N ILE A 19 17.99 -10.17 3.94
CA ILE A 19 17.27 -11.18 3.14
C ILE A 19 18.26 -12.07 2.38
N ILE A 20 19.30 -11.48 1.78
CA ILE A 20 20.35 -12.23 1.07
C ILE A 20 21.14 -13.10 2.06
N LEU A 21 21.40 -12.59 3.27
CA LEU A 21 22.10 -13.34 4.32
C LEU A 21 21.32 -14.60 4.73
N PHE A 22 20.00 -14.54 4.85
CA PHE A 22 19.16 -15.71 5.11
C PHE A 22 19.33 -16.79 4.03
N PHE A 23 19.41 -16.38 2.76
CA PHE A 23 19.66 -17.30 1.65
C PHE A 23 21.07 -17.92 1.73
N LEU A 24 22.10 -17.09 1.89
CA LEU A 24 23.49 -17.56 1.93
C LEU A 24 23.76 -18.48 3.12
N LEU A 25 23.32 -18.11 4.32
CA LEU A 25 23.46 -18.95 5.52
C LEU A 25 22.70 -20.26 5.36
N GLY A 26 21.46 -20.22 4.85
CA GLY A 26 20.68 -21.42 4.59
C GLY A 26 21.38 -22.37 3.62
N LEU A 27 21.91 -21.82 2.52
CA LEU A 27 22.62 -22.59 1.50
C LEU A 27 23.93 -23.18 2.04
N ILE A 28 24.75 -22.40 2.74
CA ILE A 28 25.99 -22.89 3.36
C ILE A 28 25.70 -24.00 4.37
N LEU A 29 24.68 -23.85 5.21
CA LEU A 29 24.31 -24.85 6.21
C LEU A 29 23.91 -26.18 5.55
N VAL A 30 23.09 -26.16 4.49
CA VAL A 30 22.74 -27.37 3.75
C VAL A 30 23.96 -27.99 3.06
N LEU A 31 24.83 -27.19 2.44
CA LEU A 31 26.05 -27.71 1.79
C LEU A 31 27.04 -28.34 2.78
N ILE A 32 27.13 -27.79 4.00
CA ILE A 32 27.93 -28.35 5.09
C ILE A 32 27.30 -29.63 5.65
N GLY A 33 25.97 -29.63 5.88
CA GLY A 33 25.25 -30.79 6.42
C GLY A 33 25.29 -32.01 5.48
N THR A 34 25.18 -31.77 4.18
CA THR A 34 25.29 -32.80 3.12
C THR A 34 26.73 -33.21 2.79
N ASN A 35 27.74 -32.67 3.47
CA ASN A 35 29.18 -32.88 3.21
C ASN A 35 29.65 -32.52 1.79
N VAL A 36 28.92 -31.68 1.06
CA VAL A 36 29.43 -31.11 -0.19
C VAL A 36 30.61 -30.18 0.11
N ILE A 37 30.55 -29.44 1.22
CA ILE A 37 31.69 -28.72 1.80
C ILE A 37 32.30 -29.60 2.90
N PRO A 38 33.55 -30.07 2.76
CA PRO A 38 34.17 -30.94 3.74
C PRO A 38 34.43 -30.18 5.05
N ALA A 39 33.69 -30.54 6.09
CA ALA A 39 33.75 -29.90 7.41
C ALA A 39 34.03 -30.87 8.57
N ASN A 40 34.25 -32.17 8.29
CA ASN A 40 34.51 -33.23 9.29
C ASN A 40 33.54 -33.21 10.49
N LEU A 41 32.26 -32.96 10.22
CA LEU A 41 31.22 -32.90 11.25
C LEU A 41 30.76 -34.30 11.69
N LYS A 42 30.39 -34.44 12.96
CA LYS A 42 29.71 -35.64 13.46
C LYS A 42 28.26 -35.67 12.92
N LYS A 43 27.70 -36.87 12.75
CA LYS A 43 26.32 -37.07 12.23
C LYS A 43 25.25 -36.16 12.86
N PRO A 44 25.19 -35.96 14.20
CA PRO A 44 24.19 -35.06 14.78
C PRO A 44 24.32 -33.60 14.33
N ALA A 45 25.56 -33.13 14.14
CA ALA A 45 25.83 -31.77 13.67
C ALA A 45 25.43 -31.60 12.19
N GLN A 46 25.66 -32.62 11.35
CA GLN A 46 25.20 -32.63 9.96
C GLN A 46 23.68 -32.49 9.86
N ILE A 47 22.93 -33.31 10.62
CA ILE A 47 21.47 -33.25 10.67
C ILE A 47 20.99 -31.87 11.13
N THR A 48 21.66 -31.30 12.14
CA THR A 48 21.33 -29.98 12.66
C THR A 48 21.53 -28.90 11.58
N CYS A 49 22.66 -28.93 10.86
CA CYS A 49 22.92 -28.04 9.74
C CYS A 49 21.85 -28.15 8.64
N ASP A 50 21.46 -29.37 8.26
CA ASP A 50 20.42 -29.58 7.23
C ASP A 50 19.05 -29.03 7.67
N VAL A 51 18.63 -29.29 8.91
CA VAL A 51 17.34 -28.81 9.43
C VAL A 51 17.31 -27.28 9.49
N PHE A 52 18.32 -26.64 10.08
CA PHE A 52 18.37 -25.18 10.17
C PHE A 52 18.56 -24.52 8.80
N GLY A 53 19.36 -25.13 7.92
CA GLY A 53 19.52 -24.69 6.53
C GLY A 53 18.19 -24.71 5.78
N GLY A 54 17.43 -25.80 5.91
CA GLY A 54 16.08 -25.92 5.36
C GLY A 54 15.11 -24.86 5.90
N ILE A 55 15.12 -24.58 7.21
CA ILE A 55 14.30 -23.52 7.82
C ILE A 55 14.64 -22.16 7.23
N PHE A 56 15.93 -21.81 7.13
CA PHE A 56 16.36 -20.51 6.58
C PHE A 56 15.97 -20.35 5.11
N LEU A 57 16.15 -21.39 4.29
CA LEU A 57 15.72 -21.38 2.89
C LEU A 57 14.20 -21.31 2.75
N GLY A 58 13.46 -21.98 3.62
CA GLY A 58 12.00 -21.89 3.69
C GLY A 58 11.52 -20.47 4.01
N LEU A 59 12.13 -19.82 5.02
CA LEU A 59 11.84 -18.44 5.37
C LEU A 59 12.20 -17.48 4.23
N PHE A 60 13.36 -17.64 3.61
CA PHE A 60 13.75 -16.86 2.43
C PHE A 60 12.72 -16.98 1.30
N THR A 61 12.33 -18.21 0.96
CA THR A 61 11.32 -18.49 -0.07
C THR A 61 9.99 -17.82 0.25
N PHE A 62 9.54 -17.90 1.51
CA PHE A 62 8.32 -17.23 1.96
C PHE A 62 8.40 -15.70 1.78
N VAL A 63 9.51 -15.08 2.13
CA VAL A 63 9.73 -13.63 1.94
C VAL A 63 9.68 -13.26 0.45
N ILE A 64 10.35 -14.02 -0.42
CA ILE A 64 10.32 -13.76 -1.87
C ILE A 64 8.90 -13.87 -2.43
N ILE A 65 8.15 -14.92 -2.05
CA ILE A 65 6.75 -15.09 -2.46
C ILE A 65 5.91 -13.89 -2.02
N LYS A 66 6.12 -13.39 -0.79
CA LYS A 66 5.42 -12.20 -0.29
C LYS A 66 5.75 -10.95 -1.10
N ILE A 67 7.02 -10.68 -1.40
CA ILE A 67 7.43 -9.55 -2.23
C ILE A 67 6.76 -9.61 -3.61
N ILE A 68 6.81 -10.78 -4.27
CA ILE A 68 6.16 -10.98 -5.58
C ILE A 68 4.65 -10.72 -5.49
N THR A 69 4.01 -11.20 -4.42
CA THR A 69 2.56 -11.01 -4.21
C THR A 69 2.22 -9.53 -4.05
N ILE A 70 3.00 -8.77 -3.29
CA ILE A 70 2.85 -7.31 -3.12
C ILE A 70 3.01 -6.61 -4.47
N LEU A 71 4.12 -6.84 -5.18
CA LEU A 71 4.38 -6.23 -6.49
C LEU A 71 3.27 -6.54 -7.52
N LYS A 72 2.72 -7.76 -7.49
CA LYS A 72 1.60 -8.15 -8.35
C LYS A 72 0.31 -7.41 -7.98
N SER A 73 0.07 -7.17 -6.70
CA SER A 73 -1.06 -6.37 -6.20
C SER A 73 -0.94 -4.91 -6.63
N GLU A 74 0.23 -4.30 -6.41
CA GLU A 74 0.52 -2.93 -6.81
C GLU A 74 0.31 -2.71 -8.31
N ASN A 75 0.91 -3.57 -9.12
CA ASN A 75 0.73 -3.55 -10.58
C ASN A 75 -0.74 -3.70 -11.00
N ARG A 76 -1.52 -4.52 -10.27
CA ARG A 76 -2.96 -4.63 -10.52
C ARG A 76 -3.66 -3.32 -10.21
N HIS A 77 -3.32 -2.65 -9.12
CA HIS A 77 -3.93 -1.36 -8.78
C HIS A 77 -3.57 -0.28 -9.81
N LYS A 78 -2.30 -0.18 -10.18
CA LYS A 78 -1.80 0.74 -11.22
C LYS A 78 -2.47 0.54 -12.58
N LYS A 79 -2.56 -0.70 -13.06
CA LYS A 79 -3.21 -1.03 -14.35
C LYS A 79 -4.71 -0.72 -14.39
N ASN A 80 -5.37 -0.71 -13.24
CA ASN A 80 -6.80 -0.43 -13.12
C ASN A 80 -7.08 1.00 -12.64
N ALA A 81 -6.06 1.86 -12.59
CA ALA A 81 -6.24 3.26 -12.26
C ALA A 81 -6.92 3.96 -13.43
N ILE A 82 -7.96 4.73 -13.12
CA ILE A 82 -8.68 5.59 -14.06
C ILE A 82 -7.99 6.94 -14.04
N ASP A 83 -7.85 7.57 -15.20
CA ASP A 83 -7.49 8.99 -15.26
C ASP A 83 -8.65 9.81 -14.69
N LEU A 84 -8.49 10.30 -13.47
CA LEU A 84 -9.56 10.94 -12.73
C LEU A 84 -9.94 12.29 -13.31
N ASP A 85 -8.99 13.02 -13.90
CA ASP A 85 -9.28 14.33 -14.48
C ASP A 85 -10.10 14.16 -15.75
N LEU A 86 -9.78 13.16 -16.58
CA LEU A 86 -10.58 12.80 -17.74
C LEU A 86 -11.97 12.25 -17.32
N TYR A 87 -12.02 11.42 -16.28
CA TYR A 87 -13.26 10.79 -15.83
C TYR A 87 -14.27 11.78 -15.21
N LEU A 88 -13.80 12.90 -14.66
CA LEU A 88 -14.63 13.94 -14.06
C LEU A 88 -14.79 15.19 -14.95
N GLN A 89 -14.31 15.16 -16.20
CA GLN A 89 -14.32 16.33 -17.09
C GLN A 89 -15.73 16.91 -17.32
N ASP A 90 -16.76 16.04 -17.30
CA ASP A 90 -18.15 16.42 -17.57
C ASP A 90 -18.89 16.87 -16.30
N VAL A 91 -18.23 16.82 -15.14
CA VAL A 91 -18.84 17.23 -13.86
C VAL A 91 -18.68 18.74 -13.69
N VAL A 92 -19.80 19.46 -13.71
CA VAL A 92 -19.80 20.91 -13.53
C VAL A 92 -19.46 21.25 -12.07
N PRO A 93 -18.35 21.98 -11.80
CA PRO A 93 -17.97 22.32 -10.44
C PRO A 93 -18.86 23.42 -9.86
N SER A 94 -19.22 23.29 -8.59
CA SER A 94 -19.85 24.37 -7.81
C SER A 94 -18.86 25.51 -7.56
N ASP A 95 -19.36 26.68 -7.16
CA ASP A 95 -18.48 27.83 -6.90
C ASP A 95 -17.54 27.61 -5.70
N GLU A 96 -17.94 26.81 -4.71
CA GLU A 96 -17.05 26.37 -3.63
C GLU A 96 -15.97 25.41 -4.12
N GLN A 97 -16.33 24.47 -5.01
CA GLN A 97 -15.38 23.53 -5.61
C GLN A 97 -14.37 24.23 -6.51
N LYS A 98 -14.81 25.24 -7.28
CA LYS A 98 -13.90 26.10 -8.06
C LYS A 98 -12.90 26.81 -7.15
N LYS A 99 -13.37 27.38 -6.03
CA LYS A 99 -12.49 28.03 -5.04
C LYS A 99 -11.51 27.04 -4.42
N GLN A 100 -11.95 25.84 -4.07
CA GLN A 100 -11.06 24.78 -3.56
C GLN A 100 -10.03 24.36 -4.61
N GLN A 101 -10.41 24.14 -5.88
CA GLN A 101 -9.47 23.81 -6.95
C GLN A 101 -8.45 24.92 -7.18
N LEU A 102 -8.90 26.18 -7.19
CA LEU A 102 -8.04 27.36 -7.36
C LEU A 102 -7.10 27.56 -6.16
N ALA A 103 -7.52 27.21 -4.95
CA ALA A 103 -6.70 27.25 -3.73
C ALA A 103 -5.90 25.96 -3.49
N SER A 104 -6.13 24.90 -4.28
CA SER A 104 -5.57 23.59 -4.00
C SER A 104 -4.08 23.56 -4.31
N LEU A 105 -3.28 23.15 -3.32
CA LEU A 105 -1.86 22.83 -3.45
C LEU A 105 -1.61 21.65 -4.43
N PHE A 106 -2.67 21.04 -4.96
CA PHE A 106 -2.61 19.85 -5.80
C PHE A 106 -2.57 20.15 -7.30
N LYS A 107 -2.85 21.40 -7.73
CA LYS A 107 -2.78 21.80 -9.14
C LYS A 107 -1.39 21.60 -9.75
N ASP A 108 -0.35 21.86 -8.95
CA ASP A 108 1.06 21.68 -9.32
C ASP A 108 1.65 20.40 -8.68
N ALA A 109 0.80 19.41 -8.37
CA ALA A 109 1.24 18.19 -7.73
C ALA A 109 2.22 17.40 -8.62
N PRO A 110 3.26 16.77 -8.03
CA PRO A 110 4.11 15.82 -8.74
C PRO A 110 3.29 14.70 -9.40
N LYS A 111 3.80 14.14 -10.50
CA LYS A 111 3.15 13.04 -11.24
C LYS A 111 2.82 11.85 -10.34
N GLU A 112 3.67 11.57 -9.36
CA GLU A 112 3.50 10.48 -8.41
C GLU A 112 2.26 10.67 -7.52
N ASP A 113 1.96 11.91 -7.13
CA ASP A 113 0.78 12.22 -6.32
C ASP A 113 -0.49 12.10 -7.17
N ILE A 114 -0.45 12.57 -8.42
CA ILE A 114 -1.55 12.41 -9.39
C ILE A 114 -1.84 10.93 -9.64
N GLU A 115 -0.80 10.12 -9.85
CA GLU A 115 -0.93 8.67 -10.01
C GLU A 115 -1.54 8.02 -8.76
N SER A 116 -1.06 8.43 -7.58
CA SER A 116 -1.55 7.94 -6.29
C SER A 116 -3.04 8.27 -6.07
N ARG A 117 -3.46 9.49 -6.40
CA ARG A 117 -4.87 9.93 -6.37
C ARG A 117 -5.72 9.03 -7.27
N ASN A 118 -5.30 8.85 -8.52
CA ASN A 118 -6.00 8.04 -9.52
C ASN A 118 -6.14 6.57 -9.08
N ILE A 119 -5.06 5.99 -8.54
CA ILE A 119 -5.04 4.62 -8.00
C ILE A 119 -6.01 4.49 -6.83
N TYR A 120 -5.93 5.40 -5.85
CA TYR A 120 -6.74 5.31 -4.63
C TYR A 120 -8.22 5.50 -4.91
N TYR A 121 -8.57 6.49 -5.74
CA TYR A 121 -9.95 6.71 -6.19
C TYR A 121 -10.52 5.46 -6.87
N SER A 122 -9.76 4.89 -7.81
CA SER A 122 -10.17 3.68 -8.53
C SER A 122 -10.28 2.44 -7.64
N TYR A 123 -9.47 2.38 -6.57
CA TYR A 123 -9.60 1.35 -5.56
C TYR A 123 -10.90 1.52 -4.75
N LEU A 124 -11.17 2.72 -4.21
CA LEU A 124 -12.41 3.01 -3.48
C LEU A 124 -13.62 2.72 -4.35
N PHE A 125 -13.59 3.14 -5.60
CA PHE A 125 -14.67 2.88 -6.54
C PHE A 125 -15.00 1.39 -6.68
N ARG A 126 -13.99 0.54 -6.91
CA ARG A 126 -14.16 -0.92 -6.97
C ARG A 126 -14.62 -1.52 -5.64
N LEU A 127 -14.10 -1.01 -4.53
CA LEU A 127 -14.51 -1.44 -3.20
C LEU A 127 -16.01 -1.19 -3.00
N PHE A 128 -16.49 0.01 -3.29
CA PHE A 128 -17.90 0.38 -3.11
C PHE A 128 -18.82 -0.36 -4.08
N ARG A 129 -18.43 -0.57 -5.35
CA ARG A 129 -19.13 -1.48 -6.27
C ARG A 129 -19.34 -2.87 -5.68
N LYS A 130 -18.30 -3.40 -5.01
CA LYS A 130 -18.36 -4.71 -4.34
C LYS A 130 -19.24 -4.69 -3.09
N ILE A 131 -19.09 -3.68 -2.22
CA ILE A 131 -19.86 -3.56 -0.98
C ILE A 131 -21.37 -3.50 -1.28
N TYR A 132 -21.77 -2.67 -2.24
CA TYR A 132 -23.18 -2.47 -2.60
C TYR A 132 -23.69 -3.44 -3.67
N ARG A 133 -22.84 -4.34 -4.17
CA ARG A 133 -23.17 -5.30 -5.25
C ARG A 133 -23.75 -4.62 -6.51
N ARG A 134 -23.18 -3.47 -6.88
CA ARG A 134 -23.57 -2.69 -8.06
C ARG A 134 -22.39 -2.60 -9.03
N PRO A 135 -22.29 -3.50 -10.02
CA PRO A 135 -21.15 -3.53 -10.93
C PRO A 135 -21.06 -2.29 -11.83
N ASN A 136 -22.20 -1.67 -12.14
CA ASN A 136 -22.32 -0.51 -13.03
C ASN A 136 -22.43 0.83 -12.27
N LEU A 137 -22.27 0.83 -10.94
CA LEU A 137 -22.28 2.08 -10.17
C LEU A 137 -21.17 3.00 -10.71
N GLU A 138 -21.50 4.25 -10.98
CA GLU A 138 -20.54 5.31 -11.28
C GLU A 138 -20.51 6.28 -10.10
N ILE A 139 -19.31 6.50 -9.55
CA ILE A 139 -19.10 7.49 -8.50
C ILE A 139 -18.35 8.62 -9.20
N LYS A 140 -19.08 9.65 -9.64
CA LYS A 140 -18.53 10.86 -10.28
C LYS A 140 -18.75 12.04 -9.36
N ASP A 141 -17.78 12.28 -8.47
CA ASP A 141 -17.90 13.30 -7.44
C ASP A 141 -16.57 14.04 -7.23
N LEU A 142 -16.63 15.36 -7.32
CA LEU A 142 -15.48 16.27 -7.17
C LEU A 142 -15.07 16.42 -5.70
N ASP A 143 -16.00 16.35 -4.75
CA ASP A 143 -15.66 16.46 -3.33
C ASP A 143 -14.89 15.24 -2.84
N LEU A 144 -15.23 14.05 -3.32
CA LEU A 144 -14.46 12.83 -3.10
C LEU A 144 -13.03 12.97 -3.65
N LYS A 145 -12.89 13.53 -4.87
CA LYS A 145 -11.58 13.83 -5.45
C LYS A 145 -10.78 14.76 -4.53
N HIS A 146 -11.36 15.89 -4.12
CA HIS A 146 -10.68 16.87 -3.25
C HIS A 146 -10.33 16.29 -1.88
N LYS A 147 -11.18 15.44 -1.30
CA LYS A 147 -10.88 14.75 -0.03
C LYS A 147 -9.67 13.82 -0.17
N ILE A 148 -9.53 13.11 -1.29
CA ILE A 148 -8.37 12.25 -1.54
C ILE A 148 -7.11 13.08 -1.77
N GLU A 149 -7.20 14.19 -2.50
CA GLU A 149 -6.07 15.11 -2.70
C GLU A 149 -5.59 15.71 -1.38
N LYS A 150 -6.53 16.16 -0.54
CA LYS A 150 -6.24 16.63 0.81
C LYS A 150 -5.59 15.54 1.67
N PHE A 151 -6.09 14.31 1.58
CA PHE A 151 -5.50 13.17 2.29
C PHE A 151 -4.03 12.95 1.91
N ILE A 152 -3.69 12.99 0.62
CA ILE A 152 -2.30 12.87 0.15
C ILE A 152 -1.44 13.99 0.76
N ILE A 153 -1.93 15.23 0.74
CA ILE A 153 -1.22 16.40 1.29
C ILE A 153 -0.99 16.24 2.80
N ASP A 154 -2.04 15.94 3.56
CA ASP A 154 -1.99 15.83 5.02
C ASP A 154 -1.00 14.74 5.46
N ILE A 155 -0.97 13.61 4.74
CA ILE A 155 -0.02 12.53 4.98
C ILE A 155 1.42 12.95 4.64
N LYS A 156 1.64 13.62 3.51
CA LYS A 156 2.98 14.11 3.16
C LYS A 156 3.49 15.14 4.16
N GLN A 157 2.62 15.97 4.71
CA GLN A 157 2.97 16.92 5.78
C GLN A 157 3.35 16.19 7.07
N ALA A 158 2.60 15.16 7.47
CA ALA A 158 2.84 14.44 8.71
C ALA A 158 4.01 13.45 8.66
N TYR A 159 4.16 12.73 7.55
CA TYR A 159 5.07 11.59 7.42
C TYR A 159 6.16 11.76 6.34
N GLY A 160 6.09 12.84 5.55
CA GLY A 160 7.07 13.16 4.51
C GLY A 160 6.86 12.45 3.17
N TYR A 161 6.07 11.39 3.12
CA TYR A 161 5.70 10.68 1.89
C TYR A 161 4.30 10.07 2.02
N PHE A 162 3.60 9.94 0.89
CA PHE A 162 2.35 9.21 0.79
C PHE A 162 2.61 7.88 0.07
N ASP A 163 2.16 6.78 0.67
CA ASP A 163 2.16 5.47 0.03
C ASP A 163 0.71 5.05 -0.21
N VAL A 164 0.33 5.05 -1.48
CA VAL A 164 -1.02 4.68 -1.90
C VAL A 164 -1.36 3.22 -1.59
N TYR A 165 -0.38 2.33 -1.68
CA TYR A 165 -0.62 0.90 -1.43
C TYR A 165 -0.79 0.64 0.06
N LEU A 166 -0.04 1.36 0.91
CA LEU A 166 -0.27 1.37 2.34
C LEU A 166 -1.67 1.92 2.68
N ALA A 167 -2.10 3.00 2.04
CA ALA A 167 -3.46 3.51 2.21
C ALA A 167 -4.53 2.47 1.82
N ILE A 168 -4.32 1.74 0.72
CA ILE A 168 -5.19 0.64 0.28
C ILE A 168 -5.23 -0.47 1.34
N GLU A 169 -4.08 -0.91 1.85
CA GLU A 169 -4.00 -1.95 2.88
C GLU A 169 -4.73 -1.52 4.16
N PHE A 170 -4.50 -0.30 4.65
CA PHE A 170 -5.21 0.21 5.81
C PHE A 170 -6.72 0.32 5.58
N THR A 171 -7.15 0.68 4.37
CA THR A 171 -8.57 0.67 4.01
C THR A 171 -9.15 -0.76 4.08
N GLN A 172 -8.41 -1.77 3.62
CA GLN A 172 -8.82 -3.17 3.75
C GLN A 172 -8.87 -3.63 5.20
N SER A 173 -7.87 -3.26 6.01
CA SER A 173 -7.77 -3.58 7.43
C SER A 173 -8.91 -2.96 8.24
N ILE A 174 -9.28 -1.70 7.96
CA ILE A 174 -10.47 -1.05 8.54
C ILE A 174 -11.73 -1.86 8.21
N ASN A 175 -11.93 -2.22 6.94
CA ASN A 175 -13.11 -3.00 6.53
C ASN A 175 -13.18 -4.39 7.17
N ARG A 176 -12.01 -5.02 7.42
CA ARG A 176 -11.91 -6.30 8.11
C ARG A 176 -11.95 -6.17 9.64
N LYS A 177 -11.97 -4.95 10.19
CA LYS A 177 -11.87 -4.65 11.63
C LYS A 177 -10.61 -5.21 12.30
N ILE A 178 -9.52 -5.34 11.55
CA ILE A 178 -8.24 -5.83 12.05
C ILE A 178 -7.30 -4.64 12.12
N ILE A 179 -7.22 -3.98 13.27
CA ILE A 179 -6.28 -2.87 13.51
C ILE A 179 -5.67 -3.03 14.89
N LEU A 180 -4.35 -3.18 14.97
CA LEU A 180 -3.65 -3.21 16.25
C LEU A 180 -3.57 -1.79 16.83
N ARG A 181 -3.77 -1.65 18.14
CA ARG A 181 -3.77 -0.35 18.83
C ARG A 181 -2.45 0.43 18.64
N GLY A 182 -1.32 -0.28 18.58
CA GLY A 182 -0.01 0.31 18.33
C GLY A 182 0.11 0.90 16.92
N GLU A 183 -0.32 0.14 15.91
CA GLU A 183 -0.32 0.58 14.50
C GLU A 183 -1.25 1.78 14.30
N TYR A 184 -2.44 1.73 14.90
CA TYR A 184 -3.37 2.86 14.85
C TYR A 184 -2.76 4.13 15.43
N LYS A 185 -2.05 4.04 16.56
CA LYS A 185 -1.39 5.21 17.15
C LYS A 185 -0.30 5.79 16.25
N HIS A 186 0.47 4.94 15.58
CA HIS A 186 1.57 5.37 14.71
C HIS A 186 1.05 5.99 13.40
N TYR A 187 0.07 5.34 12.78
CA TYR A 187 -0.53 5.75 11.50
C TYR A 187 -1.89 6.43 11.69
N LYS A 188 -2.07 7.17 12.78
CA LYS A 188 -3.36 7.73 13.19
C LYS A 188 -4.03 8.54 12.08
N ILE A 189 -3.26 9.43 11.44
CA ILE A 189 -3.79 10.30 10.37
C ILE A 189 -4.25 9.46 9.17
N TYR A 190 -3.52 8.40 8.81
CA TYR A 190 -3.99 7.46 7.78
C TYR A 190 -5.36 6.88 8.16
N PHE A 191 -5.46 6.25 9.33
CA PHE A 191 -6.69 5.57 9.72
C PHE A 191 -7.89 6.52 9.87
N ASP A 192 -7.67 7.70 10.47
CA ASP A 192 -8.74 8.67 10.69
C ASP A 192 -9.24 9.26 9.38
N THR A 193 -8.35 9.68 8.48
CA THR A 193 -8.75 10.23 7.18
C THR A 193 -9.37 9.16 6.27
N ILE A 194 -8.87 7.92 6.28
CA ILE A 194 -9.50 6.82 5.52
C ILE A 194 -10.93 6.59 6.01
N ARG A 195 -11.17 6.57 7.33
CA ARG A 195 -12.53 6.43 7.89
C ARG A 195 -13.44 7.56 7.44
N GLU A 196 -12.95 8.79 7.44
CA GLU A 196 -13.72 9.96 6.96
C GLU A 196 -14.10 9.79 5.48
N ILE A 197 -13.13 9.46 4.62
CA ILE A 197 -13.35 9.25 3.18
C ILE A 197 -14.33 8.10 2.95
N GLN A 198 -14.18 6.99 3.67
CA GLN A 198 -15.10 5.85 3.55
C GLN A 198 -16.51 6.20 3.99
N SER A 199 -16.68 6.92 5.11
CA SER A 199 -17.99 7.38 5.58
C SER A 199 -18.65 8.28 4.55
N PHE A 200 -17.91 9.30 4.06
CA PHE A 200 -18.39 10.21 3.03
C PHE A 200 -18.81 9.46 1.76
N THR A 201 -17.98 8.52 1.29
CA THR A 201 -18.28 7.73 0.09
C THR A 201 -19.50 6.83 0.31
N HIS A 202 -19.67 6.28 1.52
CA HIS A 202 -20.84 5.48 1.88
C HIS A 202 -22.13 6.29 1.83
N ASP A 203 -22.13 7.48 2.43
CA ASP A 203 -23.28 8.40 2.41
C ASP A 203 -23.61 8.85 0.99
N LEU A 204 -22.58 9.14 0.19
CA LEU A 204 -22.72 9.51 -1.21
C LEU A 204 -23.36 8.39 -2.04
N VAL A 205 -22.83 7.17 -1.95
CA VAL A 205 -23.39 6.01 -2.68
C VAL A 205 -24.79 5.68 -2.20
N LYS A 206 -25.06 5.76 -0.89
CA LYS A 206 -26.40 5.53 -0.34
C LYS A 206 -27.41 6.51 -0.93
N LYS A 207 -27.10 7.81 -0.94
CA LYS A 207 -27.95 8.83 -1.58
C LYS A 207 -28.19 8.50 -3.05
N MET A 208 -27.14 8.21 -3.82
CA MET A 208 -27.27 7.85 -5.24
C MET A 208 -28.22 6.67 -5.48
N LEU A 209 -28.22 5.68 -4.58
CA LEU A 209 -29.08 4.51 -4.66
C LEU A 209 -30.50 4.74 -4.14
N GLU A 210 -30.70 5.71 -3.25
CA GLU A 210 -32.04 6.13 -2.81
C GLU A 210 -32.75 6.97 -3.88
N PHE A 211 -31.99 7.61 -4.78
CA PHE A 211 -32.49 8.37 -5.93
C PHE A 211 -32.47 7.58 -7.25
N SER A 212 -32.15 6.28 -7.24
CA SER A 212 -32.13 5.38 -8.42
C SER A 212 -33.29 4.39 -8.42
#